data_AF-A0A434GGY0-F1
#
_entry.id   AF-A0A434GGY0-F1
#
_cell.length_a   1.000
_cell.length_b   1.000
_cell.length_c   1.000
_cell.angle_alpha   90.00
_cell.angle_beta   90.00
_cell.angle_gamma   90.00
#
_symmetry.space_group_name_H-M   'P 1'
#
loop_
_entity.id
_entity.type
_entity.pdbx_description
1 polymer ?
#
loop_
_entity_poly.entity_id
_entity_poly.type
_entity_poly.pdbx_seq_one_letter_code
_entity_poly.pdbx_strand_id
1 'polypeptide(L)'
;NPAPYVEGETRPADAPVVASTGSANETGQASAPDQSHATGSANSAPVPPPDLTARLGGAGPAAESTPKSAAEIGRAAMQDAYVLALAAPDVSPDPAPTPASGPEIPCARYVGQPMERCKVSVVHTADKANITVTWPDGGTRIISFRAGRPAGSDAPSNFRFTREGNLNMIRVGVAERFEITDQLALGN
;
A
#
# COMPACT_ATOMS: atom_id res chain seq x y z
N ASN A 1 9.03 21.81 -31.89
CA ASN A 1 8.49 22.94 -31.12
C ASN A 1 7.01 22.65 -30.82
N PRO A 2 6.68 21.96 -29.71
CA PRO A 2 5.29 21.73 -29.33
C PRO A 2 4.68 23.01 -28.75
N ALA A 3 3.37 23.21 -28.98
CA ALA A 3 2.63 24.35 -28.41
C ALA A 3 2.41 24.18 -26.89
N PRO A 4 2.27 25.27 -26.13
CA PRO A 4 2.11 25.21 -24.67
C PRO A 4 0.73 24.68 -24.26
N TYR A 5 0.71 24.13 -23.05
CA TYR A 5 -0.50 23.73 -22.31
C TYR A 5 -1.32 24.98 -21.95
N VAL A 6 -2.64 24.92 -22.06
CA VAL A 6 -3.56 25.96 -21.56
C VAL A 6 -4.41 25.33 -20.47
N GLU A 7 -4.29 25.86 -19.25
CA GLU A 7 -5.00 25.40 -18.07
C GLU A 7 -5.86 26.55 -17.52
N GLY A 8 -7.08 26.22 -17.08
CA GLY A 8 -7.98 27.15 -16.40
C GLY A 8 -9.09 27.73 -17.28
N GLU A 9 -10.28 27.12 -17.19
CA GLU A 9 -11.56 27.79 -17.45
C GLU A 9 -12.52 27.34 -16.34
N THR A 10 -12.62 28.11 -15.26
CA THR A 10 -13.45 27.77 -14.10
C THR A 10 -14.91 28.07 -14.38
N ARG A 11 -15.76 27.04 -14.38
CA ARG A 11 -17.22 27.20 -14.46
C ARG A 11 -17.71 28.15 -13.35
N PRO A 12 -18.43 29.23 -13.66
CA PRO A 12 -18.93 30.16 -12.65
C PRO A 12 -19.99 29.51 -11.77
N ALA A 13 -20.06 29.95 -10.51
CA ALA A 13 -21.13 29.62 -9.58
C ALA A 13 -22.05 30.85 -9.41
N ASP A 14 -23.35 30.67 -9.65
CA ASP A 14 -24.34 31.74 -9.57
C ASP A 14 -24.71 32.07 -8.11
N ALA A 15 -24.34 33.28 -7.67
CA ALA A 15 -24.99 33.99 -6.56
C ALA A 15 -24.60 35.49 -6.61
N PRO A 16 -25.57 36.42 -6.58
CA PRO A 16 -25.41 37.55 -5.65
C PRO A 16 -26.73 38.18 -5.11
N VAL A 17 -26.84 38.34 -3.79
CA VAL A 17 -27.29 39.63 -3.20
C VAL A 17 -28.74 39.73 -2.67
N VAL A 18 -29.19 40.78 -1.95
CA VAL A 18 -29.24 40.98 -0.46
C VAL A 18 -30.73 41.11 -0.02
N ALA A 19 -31.16 40.98 1.25
CA ALA A 19 -31.16 41.99 2.35
C ALA A 19 -32.22 41.58 3.43
N SER A 20 -32.33 42.11 4.67
CA SER A 20 -31.40 42.70 5.66
C SER A 20 -32.19 43.00 6.99
N THR A 21 -31.50 43.42 8.07
CA THR A 21 -32.00 43.87 9.41
C THR A 21 -32.56 42.77 10.35
N GLY A 22 -32.43 42.86 11.68
CA GLY A 22 -31.81 43.89 12.55
C GLY A 22 -31.53 43.40 13.99
N SER A 23 -30.94 44.24 14.86
CA SER A 23 -30.29 43.85 16.14
C SER A 23 -31.00 44.28 17.44
N ALA A 24 -30.89 43.45 18.50
CA ALA A 24 -30.88 43.77 19.95
C ALA A 24 -30.34 42.50 20.69
N ASN A 25 -29.57 42.49 21.80
CA ASN A 25 -29.68 43.09 23.16
C ASN A 25 -31.03 42.76 23.85
N GLU A 26 -31.15 42.34 25.11
CA GLU A 26 -30.25 42.07 26.27
C GLU A 26 -31.01 41.12 27.25
N THR A 27 -30.60 40.64 28.45
CA THR A 27 -29.49 40.90 29.42
C THR A 27 -29.20 39.58 30.22
N GLY A 28 -28.36 39.60 31.28
CA GLY A 28 -28.36 38.54 32.35
C GLY A 28 -27.09 37.67 32.45
N GLN A 29 -25.90 38.16 32.82
CA GLN A 29 -25.46 38.85 34.05
C GLN A 29 -25.05 37.90 35.20
N ALA A 30 -23.87 38.13 35.78
CA ALA A 30 -23.12 37.17 36.60
C ALA A 30 -23.25 37.36 38.12
N SER A 31 -22.74 36.40 38.90
CA SER A 31 -22.40 36.58 40.32
C SER A 31 -21.34 35.58 40.80
N ALA A 32 -20.23 36.11 41.32
CA ALA A 32 -19.29 35.47 42.23
C ALA A 32 -18.73 36.55 43.15
N PRO A 33 -18.77 36.33 44.47
CA PRO A 33 -17.55 36.29 45.29
C PRO A 33 -17.65 35.14 46.33
N ASP A 34 -16.66 34.70 47.11
CA ASP A 34 -15.20 34.85 47.29
C ASP A 34 -14.91 34.12 48.65
N GLN A 35 -13.64 34.00 49.05
CA GLN A 35 -13.14 33.74 50.42
C GLN A 35 -13.00 32.30 50.95
N SER A 36 -11.78 31.77 50.72
CA SER A 36 -10.77 31.53 51.77
C SER A 36 -10.89 30.40 52.81
N HIS A 37 -9.85 29.54 52.77
CA HIS A 37 -9.09 28.99 53.91
C HIS A 37 -9.77 28.14 55.02
N ALA A 38 -9.41 26.85 55.04
CA ALA A 38 -8.81 26.21 56.21
C ALA A 38 -7.88 25.05 55.78
N THR A 39 -6.65 25.00 56.31
CA THR A 39 -5.64 23.97 55.97
C THR A 39 -5.62 22.83 57.00
N GLY A 40 -5.83 21.60 56.56
CA GLY A 40 -5.52 20.41 57.37
C GLY A 40 -4.02 20.12 57.35
N SER A 41 -3.33 20.33 58.47
CA SER A 41 -1.89 20.04 58.59
C SER A 41 -1.64 18.65 59.17
N ALA A 42 -0.83 17.85 58.48
CA ALA A 42 -0.27 16.61 58.98
C ALA A 42 1.23 16.56 58.61
N ASN A 43 2.10 16.66 59.60
CA ASN A 43 3.55 16.73 59.39
C ASN A 43 4.11 15.39 58.89
N SER A 44 4.54 15.37 57.63
CA SER A 44 5.48 14.39 57.09
C SER A 44 6.76 15.12 56.68
N ALA A 45 7.89 14.74 57.29
CA ALA A 45 9.19 15.30 56.90
C ALA A 45 9.56 14.87 55.47
N PRO A 46 10.27 15.70 54.69
CA PRO A 46 10.74 15.30 53.36
C PRO A 46 11.64 14.06 53.44
N VAL A 47 11.17 12.94 52.90
CA VAL A 47 12.02 11.75 52.72
C VAL A 47 13.05 12.09 51.63
N PRO A 48 14.37 11.91 51.88
CA PRO A 48 15.37 12.20 50.86
C PRO A 48 15.19 11.27 49.65
N PRO A 49 15.50 11.73 48.43
CA PRO A 49 15.40 10.90 47.24
C PRO A 49 16.31 9.66 47.37
N PRO A 50 15.89 8.50 46.83
CA PRO A 50 16.65 7.25 46.97
C PRO A 50 18.00 7.36 46.25
N ASP A 51 19.07 6.90 46.89
CA ASP A 51 20.40 6.87 46.28
C ASP A 51 20.44 5.87 45.11
N LEU A 52 20.46 6.43 43.90
CA LEU A 52 20.56 5.67 42.65
C LEU A 52 21.95 5.05 42.49
N THR A 53 22.98 5.63 43.11
CA THR A 53 24.37 5.13 43.08
C THR A 53 24.47 3.77 43.77
N ALA A 54 23.82 3.61 44.92
CA ALA A 54 23.70 2.32 45.61
C ALA A 54 22.88 1.27 44.81
N ARG A 55 21.94 1.69 43.96
CA ARG A 55 21.11 0.78 43.13
C ARG A 55 21.75 0.37 41.80
N LEU A 56 22.57 1.22 41.20
CA LEU A 56 23.21 0.95 39.89
C LEU A 56 24.45 0.05 40.00
N GLY A 57 24.91 -0.23 41.22
CA GLY A 57 26.21 -0.85 41.48
C GLY A 57 27.31 0.19 41.48
N GLY A 58 28.10 0.24 42.55
CA GLY A 58 29.18 1.21 42.69
C GLY A 58 30.21 1.09 41.55
N ALA A 59 30.70 2.24 41.08
CA ALA A 59 31.70 2.31 40.02
C ALA A 59 33.08 1.82 40.50
N GLY A 60 33.24 0.50 40.60
CA GLY A 60 34.54 -0.12 40.39
C GLY A 60 35.07 0.26 39.00
N PRO A 61 36.40 0.20 38.76
CA PRO A 61 36.95 0.51 37.45
C PRO A 61 36.28 -0.40 36.41
N ALA A 62 35.61 0.22 35.43
CA ALA A 62 35.00 -0.52 34.34
C ALA A 62 36.09 -1.35 33.67
N ALA A 63 35.97 -2.69 33.71
CA ALA A 63 36.92 -3.57 33.06
C ALA A 63 36.94 -3.18 31.58
N GLU A 64 38.05 -2.58 31.14
CA GLU A 64 38.09 -1.69 29.98
C GLU A 64 37.85 -2.47 28.70
N SER A 65 36.57 -2.64 28.40
CA SER A 65 36.05 -3.45 27.31
C SER A 65 36.21 -2.64 26.04
N THR A 66 37.46 -2.57 25.57
CA THR A 66 37.88 -1.82 24.40
C THR A 66 36.88 -2.04 23.28
N PRO A 67 36.12 -0.99 22.86
CA PRO A 67 35.03 -1.18 21.93
C PRO A 67 35.63 -1.67 20.62
N LYS A 68 35.21 -2.86 20.17
CA LYS A 68 35.67 -3.44 18.90
C LYS A 68 35.55 -2.40 17.81
N SER A 69 36.59 -2.25 16.99
CA SER A 69 36.56 -1.29 15.90
C SER A 69 35.41 -1.64 14.95
N ALA A 70 34.84 -0.64 14.27
CA ALA A 70 33.76 -0.86 13.30
C ALA A 70 34.16 -1.87 12.20
N ALA A 71 35.46 -1.97 11.88
CA ALA A 71 36.01 -2.96 10.96
C ALA A 71 35.96 -4.40 11.52
N GLU A 72 36.21 -4.60 12.81
CA GLU A 72 36.09 -5.92 13.47
C GLU A 72 34.63 -6.33 13.63
N ILE A 73 33.75 -5.38 13.98
CA ILE A 73 32.30 -5.61 14.05
C ILE A 73 31.77 -6.02 12.66
N GLY A 74 32.13 -5.29 11.61
CA GLY A 74 31.74 -5.62 10.23
C GLY A 74 32.28 -6.98 9.77
N ARG A 75 33.53 -7.32 10.10
CA ARG A 75 34.10 -8.65 9.81
C ARG A 75 33.36 -9.78 10.52
N ALA A 76 33.07 -9.61 11.82
CA ALA A 76 32.32 -10.60 12.58
C ALA A 76 30.90 -10.79 12.03
N ALA A 77 30.20 -9.70 11.70
CA ALA A 77 28.86 -9.76 11.12
C ALA A 77 28.82 -10.46 9.75
N MET A 78 29.81 -10.23 8.88
CA MET A 78 29.93 -10.95 7.60
C MET A 78 30.24 -12.44 7.78
N GLN A 79 31.05 -12.79 8.78
CA GLN A 79 31.38 -14.18 9.10
C GLN A 79 30.16 -14.92 9.67
N ASP A 80 29.45 -14.30 10.61
CA ASP A 80 28.22 -14.84 11.21
C ASP A 80 27.11 -15.04 10.15
N ALA A 81 26.90 -14.05 9.28
CA ALA A 81 25.96 -14.17 8.16
C ALA A 81 26.32 -15.30 7.19
N TYR A 82 27.61 -15.56 6.95
CA TYR A 82 28.05 -16.67 6.09
C TYR A 82 27.89 -18.04 6.79
N VAL A 83 28.15 -18.12 8.10
CA VAL A 83 27.88 -19.34 8.90
C VAL A 83 26.38 -19.64 8.95
N LEU A 84 25.54 -18.62 9.16
CA LEU A 84 24.07 -18.75 9.12
C LEU A 84 23.57 -19.17 7.73
N ALA A 85 24.14 -18.65 6.65
CA ALA A 85 23.79 -19.06 5.29
C ALA A 85 24.19 -20.50 4.96
N LEU A 86 25.30 -21.00 5.52
CA LEU A 86 25.72 -22.41 5.38
C LEU A 86 25.01 -23.37 6.34
N ALA A 87 24.48 -22.87 7.47
CA ALA A 87 23.73 -23.63 8.46
C ALA A 87 22.21 -23.63 8.21
N ALA A 88 21.73 -22.79 7.29
CA ALA A 88 20.35 -22.81 6.84
C ALA A 88 20.05 -24.18 6.19
N PRO A 89 18.95 -24.86 6.54
CA PRO A 89 18.48 -25.99 5.75
C PRO A 89 18.08 -25.51 4.36
N ASP A 90 17.98 -26.43 3.39
CA ASP A 90 17.30 -26.17 2.12
C ASP A 90 15.81 -25.87 2.38
N VAL A 91 15.52 -24.60 2.66
CA VAL A 91 14.17 -24.05 2.63
C VAL A 91 13.74 -24.06 1.17
N SER A 92 13.22 -25.22 0.76
CA SER A 92 12.41 -25.34 -0.45
C SER A 92 11.40 -24.20 -0.41
N PRO A 93 11.30 -23.36 -1.46
CA PRO A 93 10.37 -22.24 -1.46
C PRO A 93 8.96 -22.78 -1.19
N ASP A 94 8.26 -22.10 -0.29
CA ASP A 94 6.92 -22.45 0.22
C ASP A 94 6.06 -22.98 -0.94
N PRO A 95 5.55 -24.22 -0.86
CA PRO A 95 5.06 -24.95 -2.04
C PRO A 95 4.02 -24.11 -2.78
N ALA A 96 4.39 -23.69 -4.00
CA ALA A 96 3.65 -22.70 -4.77
C ALA A 96 2.16 -23.06 -4.78
N PRO A 97 1.26 -22.11 -4.44
CA PRO A 97 -0.11 -22.40 -4.05
C PRO A 97 -0.77 -23.29 -5.09
N THR A 98 -1.20 -24.49 -4.64
CA THR A 98 -1.49 -25.65 -5.49
C THR A 98 -2.23 -25.22 -6.74
N PRO A 99 -1.66 -25.39 -7.95
CA PRO A 99 -2.12 -24.70 -9.14
C PRO A 99 -3.60 -25.01 -9.37
N ALA A 100 -4.42 -23.95 -9.29
CA ALA A 100 -5.82 -24.05 -9.64
C ALA A 100 -5.89 -24.60 -11.07
N SER A 101 -6.65 -25.67 -11.28
CA SER A 101 -6.37 -26.65 -12.35
C SER A 101 -6.78 -26.23 -13.78
N GLY A 102 -6.65 -24.95 -14.09
CA GLY A 102 -6.74 -24.35 -15.42
C GLY A 102 -5.64 -23.29 -15.60
N PRO A 103 -5.54 -22.66 -16.78
CA PRO A 103 -4.55 -21.62 -17.02
C PRO A 103 -4.75 -20.39 -16.12
N GLU A 104 -3.67 -19.63 -15.94
CA GLU A 104 -3.63 -18.39 -15.16
C GLU A 104 -2.74 -17.35 -15.84
N ILE A 105 -3.12 -16.07 -15.74
CA ILE A 105 -2.38 -14.93 -16.28
C ILE A 105 -1.99 -13.94 -15.18
N PRO A 106 -0.93 -13.12 -15.37
CA PRO A 106 -0.76 -11.91 -14.59
C PRO A 106 -1.92 -10.94 -14.88
N CYS A 107 -2.54 -10.43 -13.82
CA CYS A 107 -3.59 -9.42 -13.91
C CYS A 107 -3.47 -8.37 -12.78
N ALA A 108 -4.08 -7.21 -12.97
CA ALA A 108 -4.37 -6.27 -11.88
C ALA A 108 -5.75 -5.64 -12.12
N ARG A 109 -6.46 -5.31 -11.04
CA ARG A 109 -7.79 -4.69 -11.08
C ARG A 109 -7.76 -3.22 -10.69
N TYR A 110 -6.90 -2.86 -9.74
CA TYR A 110 -6.85 -1.54 -9.12
C TYR A 110 -5.58 -0.76 -9.51
N VAL A 111 -5.67 0.57 -9.50
CA VAL A 111 -4.52 1.44 -9.83
C VAL A 111 -3.41 1.24 -8.80
N GLY A 112 -2.18 0.99 -9.27
CA GLY A 112 -1.01 0.76 -8.41
C GLY A 112 -0.90 -0.64 -7.80
N GLN A 113 -1.89 -1.51 -8.00
CA GLN A 113 -1.82 -2.91 -7.58
C GLN A 113 -0.67 -3.64 -8.31
N PRO A 114 0.11 -4.50 -7.61
CA PRO A 114 0.99 -5.48 -8.25
C PRO A 114 0.23 -6.41 -9.21
N MET A 115 0.96 -7.15 -10.05
CA MET A 115 0.32 -8.17 -10.88
C MET A 115 0.09 -9.44 -10.05
N GLU A 116 -1.18 -9.80 -9.88
CA GLU A 116 -1.65 -11.03 -9.23
C GLU A 116 -1.93 -12.14 -10.26
N ARG A 117 -2.27 -13.33 -9.77
CA ARG A 117 -2.65 -14.48 -10.60
C ARG A 117 -4.16 -14.54 -10.79
N CYS A 118 -4.65 -14.14 -11.96
CA CYS A 118 -6.04 -14.39 -12.34
C CYS A 118 -6.18 -15.77 -12.99
N LYS A 119 -7.21 -16.51 -12.59
CA LYS A 119 -7.63 -17.74 -13.28
C LYS A 119 -8.30 -17.38 -14.59
N VAL A 120 -8.11 -18.18 -15.64
CA VAL A 120 -8.76 -17.93 -16.94
C VAL A 120 -9.43 -19.18 -17.51
N SER A 121 -10.52 -18.96 -18.25
CA SER A 121 -11.08 -19.95 -19.17
C SER A 121 -11.18 -19.33 -20.56
N VAL A 122 -11.00 -20.15 -21.60
CA VAL A 122 -10.96 -19.68 -22.99
C VAL A 122 -11.98 -20.42 -23.84
N VAL A 123 -12.79 -19.67 -24.59
CA VAL A 123 -13.73 -20.20 -25.57
C VAL A 123 -13.28 -19.74 -26.96
N HIS A 124 -12.70 -20.67 -27.72
CA HIS A 124 -12.32 -20.44 -29.13
C HIS A 124 -13.51 -20.63 -30.07
N THR A 125 -13.57 -19.85 -31.15
CA THR A 125 -14.60 -19.95 -32.20
C THR A 125 -14.04 -19.41 -33.51
N ALA A 126 -13.64 -20.30 -34.41
CA ALA A 126 -12.93 -19.98 -35.66
C ALA A 126 -11.70 -19.08 -35.40
N ASP A 127 -11.68 -17.86 -35.94
CA ASP A 127 -10.57 -16.90 -35.77
C ASP A 127 -10.60 -16.15 -34.44
N LYS A 128 -11.57 -16.42 -33.55
CA LYS A 128 -11.81 -15.66 -32.31
C LYS A 128 -11.54 -16.50 -31.07
N ALA A 129 -11.20 -15.81 -29.99
CA ALA A 129 -11.22 -16.37 -28.65
C ALA A 129 -11.85 -15.37 -27.67
N ASN A 130 -12.69 -15.86 -26.76
CA ASN A 130 -13.15 -15.10 -25.61
C ASN A 130 -12.45 -15.67 -24.36
N ILE A 131 -11.57 -14.87 -23.76
CA ILE A 131 -10.87 -15.22 -22.53
C ILE A 131 -11.65 -14.61 -21.37
N THR A 132 -12.27 -15.45 -20.55
CA THR A 132 -12.88 -15.02 -19.29
C THR A 132 -11.79 -15.01 -18.23
N VAL A 133 -11.47 -13.83 -17.70
CA VAL A 133 -10.52 -13.64 -16.61
C VAL A 133 -11.28 -13.51 -15.30
N THR A 134 -10.90 -14.29 -14.29
CA THR A 134 -11.49 -14.28 -12.95
C THR A 134 -10.44 -13.82 -11.94
N TRP A 135 -10.71 -12.72 -11.24
CA TRP A 135 -9.82 -12.18 -10.22
C TRP A 135 -9.89 -12.97 -8.90
N PRO A 136 -8.83 -12.94 -8.06
CA PRO A 136 -8.86 -13.52 -6.71
C PRO A 136 -9.93 -12.92 -5.78
N ASP A 137 -10.25 -11.63 -5.95
CA ASP A 137 -11.32 -10.93 -5.21
C ASP A 137 -12.74 -11.15 -5.81
N GLY A 138 -12.83 -11.89 -6.91
CA GLY A 138 -14.09 -12.34 -7.51
C GLY A 138 -14.67 -11.44 -8.60
N GLY A 139 -15.71 -11.95 -9.27
CA GLY A 139 -16.21 -11.38 -10.52
C GLY A 139 -15.26 -11.65 -11.71
N THR A 140 -15.64 -11.17 -12.89
CA THR A 140 -14.96 -11.52 -14.15
C THR A 140 -14.83 -10.34 -15.12
N ARG A 141 -13.90 -10.51 -16.07
CA ARG A 141 -13.70 -9.68 -17.27
C ARG A 141 -13.61 -10.59 -18.48
N ILE A 142 -14.49 -10.43 -19.47
CA ILE A 142 -14.31 -11.08 -20.78
C ILE A 142 -13.42 -10.20 -21.66
N ILE A 143 -12.34 -10.76 -22.17
CA ILE A 143 -11.47 -10.16 -23.18
C ILE A 143 -11.60 -10.94 -24.48
N SER A 144 -12.08 -10.27 -25.52
CA SER A 144 -12.22 -10.81 -26.85
C SER A 144 -10.94 -10.66 -27.66
N PHE A 145 -10.62 -11.67 -28.45
CA PHE A 145 -9.49 -11.75 -29.38
C PHE A 145 -9.98 -12.10 -30.78
N ARG A 146 -9.24 -11.65 -31.78
CA ARG A 146 -9.39 -12.06 -33.19
C ARG A 146 -8.02 -12.24 -33.83
N ALA A 147 -7.80 -13.35 -34.53
CA ALA A 147 -6.54 -13.74 -35.16
C ALA A 147 -5.32 -13.58 -34.23
N GLY A 148 -5.42 -14.08 -33.00
CA GLY A 148 -4.33 -13.99 -32.00
C GLY A 148 -4.01 -12.56 -31.53
N ARG A 149 -4.93 -11.60 -31.69
CA ARG A 149 -4.78 -10.21 -31.23
C ARG A 149 -5.95 -9.77 -30.34
N PRO A 150 -5.74 -8.95 -29.30
CA PRO A 150 -6.81 -8.36 -28.51
C PRO A 150 -7.73 -7.50 -29.38
N ALA A 151 -9.05 -7.65 -29.21
CA ALA A 151 -10.07 -6.99 -30.02
C ALA A 151 -11.03 -6.09 -29.22
N GLY A 152 -11.19 -6.32 -27.92
CA GLY A 152 -12.09 -5.56 -27.04
C GLY A 152 -12.44 -6.31 -25.76
N SER A 153 -13.21 -5.69 -24.87
CA SER A 153 -13.73 -6.30 -23.63
C SER A 153 -15.23 -6.12 -23.48
N ASP A 154 -15.85 -6.83 -22.54
CA ASP A 154 -17.24 -6.62 -22.11
C ASP A 154 -17.48 -5.33 -21.30
N ALA A 155 -16.43 -4.63 -20.87
CA ALA A 155 -16.54 -3.33 -20.23
C ALA A 155 -16.84 -2.19 -21.23
N PRO A 156 -17.68 -1.19 -20.85
CA PRO A 156 -17.89 0.04 -21.63
C PRO A 156 -16.72 1.05 -21.51
N SER A 157 -15.57 0.61 -20.97
CA SER A 157 -14.37 1.44 -20.75
C SER A 157 -13.46 1.43 -21.97
N ASN A 158 -12.49 2.37 -22.04
CA ASN A 158 -11.54 2.38 -23.16
C ASN A 158 -10.68 1.10 -23.16
N PHE A 159 -10.56 0.47 -24.33
CA PHE A 159 -9.73 -0.72 -24.51
C PHE A 159 -8.45 -0.33 -25.26
N ARG A 160 -7.29 -0.72 -24.72
CA ARG A 160 -5.98 -0.49 -25.35
C ARG A 160 -5.03 -1.64 -25.04
N PHE A 161 -4.09 -1.90 -25.94
CA PHE A 161 -3.03 -2.87 -25.69
C PHE A 161 -1.72 -2.47 -26.35
N THR A 162 -0.60 -2.90 -25.76
CA THR A 162 0.70 -3.01 -26.42
C THR A 162 1.04 -4.49 -26.56
N ARG A 163 2.07 -4.82 -27.38
CA ARG A 163 2.51 -6.20 -27.59
C ARG A 163 4.02 -6.27 -27.60
N GLU A 164 4.55 -7.20 -26.81
CA GLU A 164 5.98 -7.41 -26.61
C GLU A 164 6.28 -8.87 -26.94
N GLY A 165 6.79 -9.11 -28.16
CA GLY A 165 6.92 -10.46 -28.71
C GLY A 165 5.55 -11.15 -28.85
N ASN A 166 5.35 -12.21 -28.06
CA ASN A 166 4.10 -12.97 -27.98
C ASN A 166 3.19 -12.58 -26.80
N LEU A 167 3.57 -11.58 -26.00
CA LEU A 167 2.80 -11.11 -24.84
C LEU A 167 1.99 -9.86 -25.21
N ASN A 168 0.68 -9.90 -24.99
CA ASN A 168 -0.22 -8.76 -25.18
C ASN A 168 -0.49 -8.12 -23.82
N MET A 169 0.00 -6.89 -23.61
CA MET A 169 -0.22 -6.10 -22.40
C MET A 169 -1.48 -5.25 -22.59
N ILE A 170 -2.59 -5.71 -22.05
CA ILE A 170 -3.92 -5.14 -22.24
C ILE A 170 -4.28 -4.26 -21.05
N ARG A 171 -4.96 -3.13 -21.30
CA ARG A 171 -5.53 -2.27 -20.27
C ARG A 171 -6.97 -1.92 -20.59
N VAL A 172 -7.83 -1.99 -19.58
CA VAL A 172 -9.26 -1.66 -19.67
C VAL A 172 -9.53 -0.51 -18.71
N GLY A 173 -9.89 0.65 -19.28
CA GLY A 173 -10.02 1.90 -18.54
C GLY A 173 -8.69 2.38 -17.93
N VAL A 174 -8.81 2.94 -16.72
CA VAL A 174 -7.68 3.54 -15.98
C VAL A 174 -6.90 2.54 -15.13
N ALA A 175 -7.54 1.45 -14.67
CA ALA A 175 -7.02 0.60 -13.61
C ALA A 175 -6.64 -0.82 -14.06
N GLU A 176 -7.52 -1.49 -14.80
CA GLU A 176 -7.35 -2.92 -15.09
C GLU A 176 -6.19 -3.19 -16.06
N ARG A 177 -5.42 -4.25 -15.76
CA ARG A 177 -4.28 -4.73 -16.55
C ARG A 177 -4.36 -6.23 -16.72
N PHE A 178 -3.99 -6.73 -17.91
CA PHE A 178 -3.92 -8.17 -18.20
C PHE A 178 -2.75 -8.44 -19.12
N GLU A 179 -1.99 -9.50 -18.84
CA GLU A 179 -0.81 -9.89 -19.63
C GLU A 179 -1.07 -11.27 -20.24
N ILE A 180 -1.50 -11.29 -21.51
CA ILE A 180 -2.03 -12.48 -22.19
C ILE A 180 -1.14 -12.88 -23.36
N THR A 181 -0.65 -14.12 -23.35
CA THR A 181 0.15 -14.67 -24.44
C THR A 181 -0.71 -15.02 -25.65
N ASP A 182 -0.13 -14.92 -26.85
CA ASP A 182 -0.77 -15.37 -28.09
C ASP A 182 -1.18 -16.84 -28.03
N GLN A 183 -0.36 -17.68 -27.38
CA GLN A 183 -0.60 -19.11 -27.18
C GLN A 183 -1.93 -19.36 -26.44
N LEU A 184 -2.19 -18.62 -25.36
CA LEU A 184 -3.48 -18.69 -24.66
C LEU A 184 -4.66 -18.21 -25.51
N ALA A 185 -4.42 -17.24 -26.41
CA ALA A 185 -5.44 -16.69 -27.32
C ALA A 185 -5.64 -17.49 -28.62
N LEU A 186 -4.77 -18.46 -28.91
CA LEU A 186 -4.79 -19.31 -30.10
C LEU A 186 -5.03 -20.79 -29.79
N GLY A 187 -4.76 -21.24 -28.57
CA GLY A 187 -5.00 -22.61 -28.11
C GLY A 187 -3.91 -23.61 -28.50
N ASN A 188 -2.64 -23.16 -28.53
CA ASN A 188 -1.47 -23.95 -28.95
C ASN A 188 -0.26 -23.76 -28.03
#